data_AF-A0A931W772-F1
#
_entry.id   AF-A0A931W772-F1
#
_cell.length_a   1.000
_cell.length_b   1.000
_cell.length_c   1.000
_cell.angle_alpha   90.00
_cell.angle_beta   90.00
_cell.angle_gamma   90.00
#
_symmetry.space_group_name_H-M   'P 1'
#
loop_
_entity.id
_entity.type
_entity.pdbx_description
1 polymer ?
#
loop_
_entity_poly.entity_id
_entity_poly.type
_entity_poly.pdbx_seq_one_letter_code
_entity_poly.pdbx_strand_id
1 'polypeptide(L)'
;MKIKKFPQSHLIITNSLGKKLIIDPGYPTFEKGFKPQEFQNADAYLITHIHRDHVDSANIKEVVGDKPVYGNNDVCAALGHFFNQGINVNPVNNGDEFEVAGFKIKAFDLPHFPIGPNKPGPHNTGFLINGVFFHAGDGIKLEGLTSPNAAIPIAHPAITLEDSINFARSLKAKVVIPIHYDVYEANTEKLKEMARINGIEVRVLNFGEETEI
;
A
#
# COMPACT_ATOMS: atom_id res chain seq x y z
N MET A 1 -6.92 -13.80 6.30
CA MET A 1 -6.99 -12.93 5.11
C MET A 1 -5.78 -13.25 4.24
N LYS A 2 -5.85 -13.14 2.91
CA LYS A 2 -4.70 -13.46 2.04
C LYS A 2 -4.13 -12.21 1.41
N ILE A 3 -2.80 -12.11 1.36
CA ILE A 3 -2.07 -10.99 0.78
C ILE A 3 -1.20 -11.51 -0.34
N LYS A 4 -1.42 -11.01 -1.56
CA LYS A 4 -0.64 -11.33 -2.75
C LYS A 4 0.17 -10.12 -3.19
N LYS A 5 1.48 -10.28 -3.33
CA LYS A 5 2.43 -9.20 -3.65
C LYS A 5 2.59 -9.05 -5.16
N PHE A 6 2.56 -7.82 -5.63
CA PHE A 6 2.98 -7.40 -6.97
C PHE A 6 4.11 -6.35 -6.81
N PRO A 7 4.70 -5.84 -7.91
CA PRO A 7 5.81 -4.90 -7.82
C PRO A 7 5.50 -3.65 -6.98
N GLN A 8 6.55 -3.14 -6.34
CA GLN A 8 6.57 -1.97 -5.47
C GLN A 8 5.62 -2.12 -4.26
N SER A 9 4.58 -1.30 -4.20
CA SER A 9 3.55 -1.26 -3.15
C SER A 9 2.25 -1.95 -3.57
N HIS A 10 2.19 -2.51 -4.77
CA HIS A 10 0.98 -3.14 -5.28
C HIS A 10 0.66 -4.44 -4.54
N LEU A 11 -0.46 -4.48 -3.82
CA LEU A 11 -0.97 -5.67 -3.14
C LEU A 11 -2.40 -6.00 -3.57
N ILE A 12 -2.72 -7.29 -3.64
CA ILE A 12 -4.09 -7.79 -3.67
C ILE A 12 -4.40 -8.45 -2.34
N ILE A 13 -5.47 -8.00 -1.70
CA ILE A 13 -5.97 -8.53 -0.43
C ILE A 13 -7.27 -9.28 -0.70
N THR A 14 -7.33 -10.55 -0.29
CA THR A 14 -8.53 -11.39 -0.41
C THR A 14 -9.09 -11.74 0.97
N ASN A 15 -10.35 -11.39 1.24
CA ASN A 15 -11.02 -11.76 2.49
C ASN A 15 -11.62 -13.18 2.44
N SER A 16 -12.20 -13.63 3.56
CA SER A 16 -12.81 -14.96 3.68
C SER A 16 -14.05 -15.17 2.81
N LEU A 17 -14.64 -14.11 2.26
CA LEU A 17 -15.76 -14.17 1.31
C LEU A 17 -15.29 -14.29 -0.14
N GLY A 18 -13.97 -14.34 -0.38
CA GLY A 18 -13.38 -14.35 -1.72
C GLY A 18 -13.38 -12.98 -2.40
N LYS A 19 -13.71 -11.90 -1.67
CA LYS A 19 -13.70 -10.52 -2.18
C LYS A 19 -12.29 -9.96 -2.20
N LYS A 20 -11.99 -9.15 -3.20
CA LYS A 20 -10.66 -8.63 -3.51
C LYS A 20 -10.59 -7.12 -3.37
N LEU A 21 -9.56 -6.66 -2.69
CA LEU A 21 -9.19 -5.26 -2.57
C LEU A 21 -7.79 -5.10 -3.16
N ILE A 22 -7.60 -4.16 -4.08
CA ILE A 22 -6.28 -3.86 -4.64
C ILE A 22 -5.77 -2.55 -4.06
N ILE A 23 -4.49 -2.51 -3.70
CA ILE A 23 -3.83 -1.32 -3.19
C ILE A 23 -2.67 -0.97 -4.12
N ASP A 24 -2.55 0.30 -4.48
CA ASP A 24 -1.42 0.90 -5.19
C ASP A 24 -0.96 0.19 -6.49
N PRO A 25 -1.82 0.01 -7.52
CA PRO A 25 -1.44 -0.53 -8.82
C PRO A 25 -0.65 0.50 -9.66
N GLY A 26 0.58 0.82 -9.23
CA GLY A 26 1.45 1.79 -9.89
C GLY A 26 2.26 1.25 -11.07
N TYR A 27 2.97 2.16 -11.76
CA TYR A 27 3.67 1.86 -13.01
C TYR A 27 4.68 0.69 -12.95
N PRO A 28 5.41 0.43 -11.83
CA PRO A 28 6.35 -0.69 -11.77
C PRO A 28 5.68 -2.05 -11.99
N THR A 29 4.38 -2.16 -11.70
CA THR A 29 3.60 -3.37 -11.99
C THR A 29 3.60 -3.64 -13.50
N PHE A 30 3.28 -2.64 -14.31
CA PHE A 30 3.13 -2.83 -15.75
C PHE A 30 4.48 -2.93 -16.46
N GLU A 31 5.51 -2.23 -15.96
CA GLU A 31 6.88 -2.39 -16.47
C GLU A 31 7.45 -3.80 -16.24
N LYS A 32 7.01 -4.50 -15.20
CA LYS A 32 7.38 -5.91 -14.97
C LYS A 32 6.55 -6.90 -15.81
N GLY A 33 5.70 -6.42 -16.72
CA GLY A 33 5.01 -7.23 -17.73
C GLY A 33 3.61 -7.69 -17.32
N PHE A 34 3.11 -7.30 -16.14
CA PHE A 34 1.71 -7.52 -15.78
C PHE A 34 0.81 -6.60 -16.59
N LYS A 35 -0.38 -7.08 -16.95
CA LYS A 35 -1.33 -6.34 -17.79
C LYS A 35 -2.46 -5.75 -16.94
N PRO A 36 -2.98 -4.56 -17.27
CA PRO A 36 -4.10 -3.94 -16.55
C PRO A 36 -5.31 -4.85 -16.34
N GLN A 37 -5.64 -5.70 -17.32
CA GLN A 37 -6.80 -6.61 -17.28
C GLN A 37 -6.69 -7.69 -16.20
N GLU A 38 -5.48 -8.01 -15.72
CA GLU A 38 -5.28 -8.95 -14.62
C GLU A 38 -5.82 -8.40 -13.29
N PHE A 39 -5.96 -7.08 -13.20
CA PHE A 39 -6.34 -6.36 -11.99
C PHE A 39 -7.76 -5.79 -12.04
N GLN A 40 -8.53 -6.01 -13.12
CA GLN A 40 -9.91 -5.53 -13.30
C GLN A 40 -10.96 -6.18 -12.39
N ASN A 41 -10.68 -7.38 -11.89
CA ASN A 41 -11.66 -8.18 -11.16
C ASN A 41 -11.64 -7.94 -9.64
N ALA A 42 -11.13 -6.79 -9.19
CA ALA A 42 -11.23 -6.41 -7.79
C ALA A 42 -12.62 -5.86 -7.48
N ASP A 43 -13.02 -5.93 -6.22
CA ASP A 43 -14.27 -5.34 -5.75
C ASP A 43 -14.10 -3.86 -5.36
N ALA A 44 -12.88 -3.44 -5.00
CA ALA A 44 -12.52 -2.05 -4.70
C ALA A 44 -11.01 -1.82 -4.81
N TYR A 45 -10.62 -0.55 -4.90
CA TYR A 45 -9.22 -0.11 -4.99
C TYR A 45 -8.93 0.94 -3.93
N LEU A 46 -7.76 0.85 -3.30
CA LEU A 46 -7.21 1.89 -2.42
C LEU A 46 -5.94 2.45 -3.05
N ILE A 47 -5.78 3.77 -3.01
CA ILE A 47 -4.57 4.45 -3.47
C ILE A 47 -4.07 5.30 -2.32
N THR A 48 -2.83 5.05 -1.89
CA THR A 48 -2.23 5.72 -0.74
C THR A 48 -1.87 7.16 -1.05
N HIS A 49 -1.35 7.44 -2.25
CA HIS A 49 -1.03 8.78 -2.72
C HIS A 49 -0.84 8.87 -4.25
N ILE A 50 -0.59 10.11 -4.72
CA ILE A 50 -0.56 10.57 -6.12
C ILE A 50 0.67 10.11 -6.93
N HIS A 51 1.74 9.61 -6.31
CA HIS A 51 2.95 9.25 -7.08
C HIS A 51 2.69 8.10 -8.05
N ARG A 52 3.39 8.15 -9.19
CA ARG A 52 3.14 7.25 -10.31
C ARG A 52 3.40 5.78 -9.98
N ASP A 53 4.32 5.51 -9.05
CA ASP A 53 4.63 4.15 -8.60
C ASP A 53 3.62 3.58 -7.60
N HIS A 54 2.63 4.39 -7.19
CA HIS A 54 1.44 3.97 -6.45
C HIS A 54 0.17 4.03 -7.31
N VAL A 55 0.09 4.97 -8.27
CA VAL A 55 -1.03 5.07 -9.22
C VAL A 55 -0.54 5.37 -10.63
N ASP A 56 -0.72 4.42 -11.54
CA ASP A 56 -0.40 4.65 -12.95
C ASP A 56 -1.59 5.28 -13.69
N SER A 57 -1.59 6.60 -13.86
CA SER A 57 -2.64 7.32 -14.57
C SER A 57 -2.87 6.83 -16.01
N ALA A 58 -1.87 6.21 -16.66
CA ALA A 58 -2.03 5.70 -18.02
C ALA A 58 -2.89 4.42 -18.07
N ASN A 59 -2.79 3.59 -17.02
CA ASN A 59 -3.44 2.27 -16.96
C ASN A 59 -4.63 2.24 -15.99
N ILE A 60 -4.74 3.21 -15.07
CA ILE A 60 -5.67 3.13 -13.93
C ILE A 60 -7.13 2.97 -14.36
N LYS A 61 -7.57 3.64 -15.44
CA LYS A 61 -8.94 3.48 -15.96
C LYS A 61 -9.23 2.05 -16.35
N GLU A 62 -8.27 1.41 -17.03
CA GLU A 62 -8.39 0.03 -17.43
C GLU A 62 -8.29 -0.90 -16.22
N VAL A 63 -7.47 -0.58 -15.23
CA VAL A 63 -7.33 -1.36 -13.98
C VAL A 63 -8.63 -1.35 -13.17
N VAL A 64 -9.26 -0.19 -12.99
CA VAL A 64 -10.37 -0.04 -12.02
C VAL A 64 -11.76 -0.22 -12.64
N GLY A 65 -11.91 0.03 -13.94
CA GLY A 65 -13.20 -0.01 -14.61
C GLY A 65 -14.24 0.90 -13.93
N ASP A 66 -15.35 0.31 -13.51
CA ASP A 66 -16.47 0.98 -12.83
C ASP A 66 -16.43 0.84 -11.29
N LYS A 67 -15.39 0.21 -10.76
CA LYS A 67 -15.28 -0.12 -9.33
C LYS A 67 -14.88 1.11 -8.51
N PRO A 68 -15.27 1.15 -7.22
CA PRO A 68 -14.92 2.27 -6.37
C PRO A 68 -13.42 2.29 -6.07
N VAL A 69 -12.84 3.49 -6.21
CA VAL A 69 -11.46 3.83 -5.85
C VAL A 69 -11.50 4.77 -4.67
N TYR A 70 -10.76 4.47 -3.61
CA TYR A 70 -10.64 5.31 -2.43
C TYR A 70 -9.21 5.86 -2.34
N GLY A 71 -9.08 7.15 -2.07
CA GLY A 71 -7.79 7.83 -1.90
C GLY A 71 -7.99 9.21 -1.30
N ASN A 72 -6.91 9.86 -0.91
CA ASN A 72 -7.00 11.23 -0.39
C ASN A 72 -7.43 12.23 -1.47
N ASN A 73 -7.64 13.48 -1.06
CA ASN A 73 -8.11 14.54 -1.96
C ASN A 73 -7.17 14.77 -3.16
N ASP A 74 -5.85 14.60 -3.00
CA ASP A 74 -4.89 14.72 -4.11
C ASP A 74 -5.11 13.61 -5.15
N VAL A 75 -5.30 12.37 -4.70
CA VAL A 75 -5.65 11.23 -5.57
C VAL A 75 -6.98 11.49 -6.28
N CYS A 76 -8.02 11.91 -5.54
CA CYS A 76 -9.34 12.16 -6.11
C CYS A 76 -9.32 13.32 -7.12
N ALA A 77 -8.55 14.38 -6.86
CA ALA A 77 -8.35 15.46 -7.82
C ALA A 77 -7.61 14.97 -9.07
N ALA A 78 -6.54 14.17 -8.88
CA ALA A 78 -5.75 13.62 -9.96
C ALA A 78 -6.53 12.64 -10.82
N LEU A 79 -7.43 11.84 -10.25
CA LEU A 79 -8.26 10.89 -10.99
C LEU A 79 -9.60 11.47 -11.42
N GLY A 80 -10.01 12.61 -10.85
CA GLY A 80 -11.31 13.25 -11.09
C GLY A 80 -11.54 13.70 -12.53
N HIS A 81 -10.47 13.94 -13.31
CA HIS A 81 -10.62 14.20 -14.75
C HIS A 81 -11.09 12.96 -15.55
N PHE A 82 -11.00 11.76 -14.96
CA PHE A 82 -11.59 10.53 -15.48
C PHE A 82 -13.02 10.29 -14.96
N PHE A 83 -13.61 11.20 -14.19
CA PHE A 83 -14.98 11.02 -13.65
C PHE A 83 -16.01 10.82 -14.78
N ASN A 84 -15.94 11.65 -15.83
CA ASN A 84 -16.77 11.51 -17.03
C ASN A 84 -16.46 10.23 -17.84
N GLN A 85 -15.42 9.50 -17.45
CA GLN A 85 -14.97 8.26 -18.07
C GLN A 85 -15.28 7.02 -17.22
N GLY A 86 -16.05 7.18 -16.14
CA GLY A 86 -16.60 6.08 -15.34
C GLY A 86 -15.84 5.74 -14.07
N ILE A 87 -14.74 6.45 -13.74
CA ILE A 87 -14.01 6.17 -12.49
C ILE A 87 -14.78 6.75 -11.31
N ASN A 88 -15.23 5.86 -10.41
CA ASN A 88 -15.89 6.19 -9.17
C ASN A 88 -14.84 6.45 -8.06
N VAL A 89 -14.43 7.71 -7.90
CA VAL A 89 -13.47 8.12 -6.87
C VAL A 89 -14.18 8.59 -5.59
N ASN A 90 -13.69 8.11 -4.45
CA ASN A 90 -14.25 8.36 -3.13
C ASN A 90 -13.15 8.94 -2.22
N PRO A 91 -13.24 10.22 -1.81
CA PRO A 91 -12.24 10.82 -0.96
C PRO A 91 -12.25 10.18 0.43
N VAL A 92 -11.06 9.98 0.99
CA VAL A 92 -10.85 9.56 2.38
C VAL A 92 -9.95 10.56 3.10
N ASN A 93 -10.26 10.82 4.37
CA ASN A 93 -9.50 11.70 5.24
C ASN A 93 -8.94 10.91 6.44
N ASN A 94 -7.98 11.51 7.14
CA ASN A 94 -7.45 10.93 8.38
C ASN A 94 -8.56 10.58 9.38
N GLY A 95 -8.56 9.34 9.85
CA GLY A 95 -9.51 8.84 10.85
C GLY A 95 -10.82 8.33 10.26
N ASP A 96 -11.08 8.51 8.97
CA ASP A 96 -12.28 7.98 8.32
C ASP A 96 -12.31 6.45 8.42
N GLU A 97 -13.50 5.93 8.71
CA GLU A 97 -13.82 4.51 8.77
C GLU A 97 -14.95 4.20 7.79
N PHE A 98 -14.77 3.17 6.96
CA PHE A 98 -15.77 2.76 5.98
C PHE A 98 -15.71 1.26 5.71
N GLU A 99 -16.78 0.73 5.12
CA GLU A 99 -16.85 -0.67 4.70
C GLU A 99 -17.01 -0.77 3.19
N VAL A 100 -16.25 -1.66 2.56
CA VAL A 100 -16.37 -1.95 1.13
C VAL A 100 -16.05 -3.42 0.87
N ALA A 101 -16.89 -4.11 0.10
CA ALA A 101 -16.69 -5.51 -0.28
C ALA A 101 -16.41 -6.48 0.89
N GLY A 102 -16.96 -6.18 2.08
CA GLY A 102 -16.73 -6.96 3.31
C GLY A 102 -15.39 -6.68 4.01
N PHE A 103 -14.68 -5.62 3.62
CA PHE A 103 -13.53 -5.09 4.34
C PHE A 103 -13.94 -3.88 5.18
N LYS A 104 -13.49 -3.83 6.43
CA LYS A 104 -13.51 -2.62 7.26
C LYS A 104 -12.20 -1.88 7.07
N ILE A 105 -12.25 -0.65 6.60
CA ILE A 105 -11.07 0.16 6.31
C ILE A 105 -11.06 1.35 7.26
N LYS A 106 -9.89 1.63 7.85
CA LYS A 106 -9.62 2.88 8.54
C LYS A 106 -8.44 3.59 7.89
N ALA A 107 -8.64 4.84 7.50
CA ALA A 107 -7.62 5.68 6.88
C ALA A 107 -6.80 6.43 7.94
N PHE A 108 -5.50 6.52 7.73
CA PHE A 108 -4.58 7.27 8.58
C PHE A 108 -3.68 8.13 7.71
N ASP A 109 -3.62 9.42 8.01
CA ASP A 109 -2.59 10.28 7.44
C ASP A 109 -1.29 10.05 8.18
N LEU A 110 -0.24 9.77 7.42
CA LEU A 110 1.12 9.64 7.94
C LEU A 110 2.09 10.31 6.98
N PRO A 111 3.11 11.02 7.50
CA PRO A 111 4.07 11.72 6.64
C PRO A 111 4.74 10.76 5.66
N HIS A 112 4.66 11.08 4.38
CA HIS A 112 5.50 10.49 3.35
C HIS A 112 6.98 10.78 3.69
N PHE A 113 7.88 9.83 3.48
CA PHE A 113 9.31 10.11 3.64
C PHE A 113 9.77 11.23 2.68
N PRO A 114 10.78 12.05 3.03
CA PRO A 114 11.19 13.17 2.18
C PRO A 114 11.62 12.72 0.78
N ILE A 115 11.24 13.48 -0.25
CA ILE A 115 11.65 13.22 -1.65
C ILE A 115 12.88 14.06 -2.07
N GLY A 116 13.51 14.72 -1.11
CA GLY A 116 14.72 15.51 -1.27
C GLY A 116 14.96 16.43 -0.06
N PRO A 117 16.12 17.10 -0.01
CA PRO A 117 16.42 18.07 1.05
C PRO A 117 15.32 19.14 1.12
N ASN A 118 14.67 19.29 2.27
CA ASN A 118 13.57 20.24 2.52
C ASN A 118 12.37 20.11 1.57
N LYS A 119 12.18 18.95 0.92
CA LYS A 119 11.04 18.69 0.04
C LYS A 119 10.15 17.60 0.66
N PRO A 120 9.03 17.98 1.31
CA PRO A 120 8.08 16.99 1.81
C PRO A 120 7.51 16.18 0.64
N GLY A 121 7.18 14.92 0.90
CA GLY A 121 6.40 14.12 -0.04
C GLY A 121 4.94 14.61 -0.12
N PRO A 122 4.14 14.07 -1.06
CA PRO A 122 2.73 14.37 -1.18
C PRO A 122 1.95 13.88 0.06
N HIS A 123 0.67 14.23 0.12
CA HIS A 123 -0.24 13.65 1.09
C HIS A 123 -0.26 12.12 0.93
N ASN A 124 0.19 11.39 1.95
CA ASN A 124 0.18 9.94 2.02
C ASN A 124 -0.82 9.45 3.06
N THR A 125 -1.65 8.51 2.64
CA THR A 125 -2.68 7.87 3.47
C THR A 125 -2.41 6.38 3.58
N GLY A 126 -2.22 5.90 4.80
CA GLY A 126 -2.13 4.49 5.12
C GLY A 126 -3.51 3.90 5.42
N PHE A 127 -3.66 2.61 5.20
CA PHE A 127 -4.94 1.91 5.36
C PHE A 127 -4.82 0.76 6.34
N LEU A 128 -5.60 0.78 7.41
CA LEU A 128 -5.78 -0.34 8.32
C LEU A 128 -7.00 -1.15 7.87
N ILE A 129 -6.75 -2.38 7.42
CA ILE A 129 -7.76 -3.30 6.92
C ILE A 129 -8.12 -4.31 8.02
N ASN A 130 -9.41 -4.38 8.32
CA ASN A 130 -10.04 -5.26 9.33
C ASN A 130 -9.40 -5.15 10.72
N GLY A 131 -8.71 -4.05 11.03
CA GLY A 131 -7.99 -3.86 12.29
C GLY A 131 -6.73 -4.74 12.45
N VAL A 132 -6.32 -5.49 11.41
CA VAL A 132 -5.27 -6.52 11.53
C VAL A 132 -4.12 -6.38 10.54
N PHE A 133 -4.30 -5.63 9.46
CA PHE A 133 -3.27 -5.41 8.45
C PHE A 133 -3.18 -3.94 8.08
N PHE A 134 -2.00 -3.35 8.21
CA PHE A 134 -1.77 -1.94 7.89
C PHE A 134 -0.90 -1.81 6.64
N HIS A 135 -1.38 -1.11 5.62
CA HIS A 135 -0.58 -0.70 4.47
C HIS A 135 -0.11 0.74 4.67
N ALA A 136 1.20 0.95 4.77
CA ALA A 136 1.75 2.25 5.12
C ALA A 136 1.83 3.26 3.95
N GLY A 137 1.70 2.78 2.71
CA GLY A 137 2.17 3.55 1.55
C GLY A 137 3.64 3.90 1.75
N ASP A 138 3.97 5.18 1.58
CA ASP A 138 5.34 5.69 1.71
C ASP A 138 5.61 6.37 3.07
N GLY A 139 4.91 5.89 4.10
CA GLY A 139 5.09 6.34 5.48
C GLY A 139 5.98 5.41 6.32
N ILE A 140 6.81 6.00 7.16
CA ILE A 140 7.68 5.27 8.12
C ILE A 140 7.48 5.70 9.58
N LYS A 141 6.47 6.53 9.87
CA LYS A 141 6.16 6.97 11.23
C LYS A 141 4.69 7.33 11.37
N LEU A 142 4.02 6.73 12.36
CA LEU A 142 2.66 7.05 12.77
C LEU A 142 2.51 6.73 14.26
N GLU A 143 1.94 7.64 15.04
CA GLU A 143 1.74 7.47 16.48
C GLU A 143 0.34 6.93 16.79
N GLY A 144 0.22 6.15 17.87
CA GLY A 144 -1.08 5.69 18.38
C GLY A 144 -1.73 4.53 17.61
N LEU A 145 -1.19 4.11 16.47
CA LEU A 145 -1.66 2.93 15.74
C LEU A 145 -0.95 1.66 16.20
N THR A 146 -1.71 0.58 16.39
CA THR A 146 -1.17 -0.78 16.51
C THR A 146 -1.77 -1.68 15.44
N SER A 147 -0.95 -2.50 14.79
CA SER A 147 -1.40 -3.50 13.83
C SER A 147 -0.49 -4.73 13.91
N PRO A 148 -1.05 -5.95 14.07
CA PRO A 148 -0.24 -7.17 14.17
C PRO A 148 0.45 -7.53 12.85
N ASN A 149 -0.07 -7.07 11.71
CA ASN A 149 0.54 -7.28 10.40
C ASN A 149 0.67 -5.94 9.68
N ALA A 150 1.76 -5.73 8.93
CA ALA A 150 1.93 -4.49 8.17
C ALA A 150 2.70 -4.70 6.86
N ALA A 151 2.35 -3.91 5.84
CA ALA A 151 3.19 -3.66 4.68
C ALA A 151 3.92 -2.34 4.86
N ILE A 152 5.26 -2.38 4.89
CA ILE A 152 6.13 -1.24 5.23
C ILE A 152 7.16 -1.02 4.12
N PRO A 153 7.37 0.22 3.65
CA PRO A 153 8.40 0.54 2.66
C PRO A 153 9.79 0.33 3.24
N ILE A 154 10.71 -0.27 2.48
CA ILE A 154 12.06 -0.60 2.96
C ILE A 154 13.22 0.01 2.17
N ALA A 155 12.93 0.69 1.05
CA ALA A 155 13.97 1.27 0.20
C ALA A 155 13.57 2.62 -0.36
N HIS A 156 14.34 3.66 -0.03
CA HIS A 156 14.36 4.97 -0.67
C HIS A 156 15.62 5.69 -0.16
N PRO A 157 16.23 6.64 -0.90
CA PRO A 157 17.40 7.38 -0.41
C PRO A 157 17.19 8.12 0.93
N ALA A 158 15.94 8.33 1.34
CA ALA A 158 15.57 9.04 2.56
C ALA A 158 15.28 8.13 3.77
N ILE A 159 15.28 6.80 3.61
CA ILE A 159 14.98 5.84 4.68
C ILE A 159 16.01 4.73 4.76
N THR A 160 16.12 4.11 5.93
CA THR A 160 16.96 2.94 6.19
C THR A 160 16.12 1.72 6.54
N LEU A 161 16.75 0.53 6.52
CA LEU A 161 16.13 -0.68 7.06
C LEU A 161 15.80 -0.54 8.56
N GLU A 162 16.60 0.23 9.30
CA GLU A 162 16.37 0.50 10.72
C GLU A 162 15.11 1.35 10.94
N ASP A 163 14.86 2.35 10.10
CA ASP A 163 13.62 3.13 10.13
C ASP A 163 12.39 2.23 9.93
N SER A 164 12.49 1.31 8.97
CA SER A 164 11.43 0.32 8.67
C SER A 164 11.13 -0.58 9.88
N ILE A 165 12.17 -1.05 10.56
CA ILE A 165 12.04 -1.90 11.75
C ILE A 165 11.50 -1.11 12.94
N ASN A 166 11.98 0.12 13.14
CA ASN A 166 11.47 0.98 14.20
C ASN A 166 9.99 1.29 13.99
N PHE A 167 9.57 1.48 12.74
CA PHE A 167 8.16 1.65 12.43
C PHE A 167 7.36 0.38 12.75
N ALA A 168 7.83 -0.79 12.32
CA ALA A 168 7.20 -2.07 12.64
C ALA A 168 7.06 -2.29 14.16
N ARG A 169 8.09 -1.92 14.94
CA ARG A 169 8.07 -1.97 16.41
C ARG A 169 7.03 -1.01 17.00
N SER A 170 6.93 0.20 16.47
CA SER A 170 5.95 1.19 16.95
C SER A 170 4.51 0.71 16.74
N LEU A 171 4.25 -0.01 15.64
CA LEU A 171 2.97 -0.64 15.35
C LEU A 171 2.71 -1.91 16.18
N LYS A 172 3.70 -2.40 16.93
CA LYS A 172 3.70 -3.72 17.58
C LYS A 172 3.45 -4.87 16.58
N ALA A 173 3.90 -4.71 15.34
CA ALA A 173 3.74 -5.70 14.30
C ALA A 173 4.46 -7.00 14.65
N LYS A 174 3.82 -8.13 14.34
CA LYS A 174 4.38 -9.49 14.43
C LYS A 174 4.85 -9.97 13.06
N VAL A 175 4.15 -9.57 12.00
CA VAL A 175 4.50 -9.89 10.62
C VAL A 175 4.66 -8.61 9.82
N VAL A 176 5.74 -8.52 9.05
CA VAL A 176 5.99 -7.45 8.09
C VAL A 176 6.13 -8.04 6.69
N ILE A 177 5.36 -7.51 5.74
CA ILE A 177 5.55 -7.73 4.32
C ILE A 177 6.29 -6.50 3.78
N PRO A 178 7.57 -6.61 3.37
CA PRO A 178 8.26 -5.47 2.82
C PRO A 178 7.63 -5.04 1.50
N ILE A 179 7.53 -3.73 1.28
CA ILE A 179 7.13 -3.10 0.02
C ILE A 179 8.15 -2.03 -0.36
N HIS A 180 7.95 -1.41 -1.53
CA HIS A 180 8.75 -0.26 -1.99
C HIS A 180 10.26 -0.56 -2.03
N TYR A 181 10.64 -1.65 -2.70
CA TYR A 181 12.04 -2.03 -2.94
C TYR A 181 12.33 -2.56 -4.34
N ASP A 182 11.38 -2.34 -5.27
CA ASP A 182 11.48 -2.86 -6.63
C ASP A 182 12.00 -1.78 -7.60
N VAL A 183 11.90 -0.50 -7.21
CA VAL A 183 12.53 0.66 -7.87
C VAL A 183 13.88 1.01 -7.22
N TYR A 184 13.95 0.99 -5.89
CA TYR A 184 15.19 1.13 -5.12
C TYR A 184 15.53 -0.21 -4.47
N GLU A 185 16.73 -0.73 -4.66
CA GLU A 185 17.08 -2.03 -4.08
C GLU A 185 17.29 -1.95 -2.56
N ALA A 186 16.84 -2.99 -1.86
CA ALA A 186 17.12 -3.20 -0.45
C ALA A 186 17.53 -4.65 -0.17
N ASN A 187 18.37 -4.84 0.84
CA ASN A 187 18.80 -6.16 1.28
C ASN A 187 17.74 -6.78 2.23
N THR A 188 16.83 -7.55 1.66
CA THR A 188 15.72 -8.19 2.39
C THR A 188 16.18 -9.28 3.38
N GLU A 189 17.33 -9.93 3.14
CA GLU A 189 17.91 -10.88 4.10
C GLU A 189 18.47 -10.16 5.33
N LYS A 190 19.10 -9.00 5.15
CA LYS A 190 19.53 -8.17 6.27
C LYS A 190 18.34 -7.64 7.08
N LEU A 191 17.26 -7.25 6.40
CA LEU A 191 16.00 -6.88 7.06
C LEU A 191 15.46 -8.01 7.94
N LYS A 192 15.42 -9.25 7.43
CA LYS A 192 15.01 -10.44 8.20
C LYS A 192 15.88 -10.66 9.45
N GLU A 193 17.20 -10.55 9.31
CA GLU A 193 18.15 -10.71 10.43
C GLU A 193 17.87 -9.69 11.54
N MET A 194 17.75 -8.41 11.17
CA MET A 194 17.49 -7.33 12.12
C MET A 194 16.09 -7.43 12.75
N ALA A 195 15.07 -7.82 11.97
CA ALA A 195 13.70 -7.98 12.44
C ALA A 195 13.55 -9.15 13.43
N ARG A 196 14.27 -10.25 13.21
CA ARG A 196 14.26 -11.44 14.09
C ARG A 196 14.66 -11.09 15.52
N ILE A 197 15.65 -10.21 15.71
CA ILE A 197 16.09 -9.76 17.05
C ILE A 197 14.96 -9.03 17.80
N ASN A 198 14.02 -8.43 17.06
CA ASN A 198 12.87 -7.71 17.59
C ASN A 198 11.61 -8.59 17.71
N GLY A 199 11.70 -9.89 17.42
CA GLY A 199 10.55 -10.80 17.43
C GLY A 199 9.54 -10.50 16.32
N ILE A 200 10.00 -9.95 15.20
CA ILE A 200 9.20 -9.61 14.02
C ILE A 200 9.55 -10.61 12.91
N GLU A 201 8.54 -11.28 12.37
CA GLU A 201 8.63 -12.12 11.19
C GLU A 201 8.59 -11.24 9.93
N VAL A 202 9.53 -11.39 9.00
CA VAL A 202 9.52 -10.69 7.71
C VAL A 202 9.22 -11.70 6.60
N ARG A 203 8.11 -11.49 5.90
CA ARG A 203 7.66 -12.33 4.78
C ARG A 203 7.92 -11.63 3.46
N VAL A 204 9.09 -11.90 2.88
CA VAL A 204 9.45 -11.45 1.53
C VAL A 204 8.70 -12.32 0.53
N LEU A 205 7.93 -11.69 -0.36
CA LEU A 205 7.10 -12.36 -1.34
C LEU A 205 7.59 -12.02 -2.74
N ASN A 206 7.71 -13.01 -3.61
CA ASN A 206 7.92 -12.81 -5.04
C ASN A 206 6.65 -12.22 -5.69
N PHE A 207 6.78 -11.67 -6.90
CA PHE A 207 5.61 -11.17 -7.62
C PHE A 207 4.65 -12.32 -7.94
N GLY A 208 3.39 -12.15 -7.54
CA GLY A 208 2.35 -13.16 -7.62
C GLY A 208 2.38 -14.19 -6.49
N GLU A 209 3.30 -14.11 -5.53
CA GLU A 209 3.31 -14.95 -4.33
C GLU A 209 2.28 -14.44 -3.31
N GLU A 210 1.68 -15.37 -2.56
CA GLU A 210 0.62 -15.11 -1.59
C GLU A 210 0.99 -15.64 -0.20
N THR A 211 0.59 -14.92 0.84
CA THR A 211 0.67 -15.34 2.24
C THR A 211 -0.65 -15.14 2.97
N GLU A 212 -0.89 -15.92 4.02
CA GLU A 212 -2.06 -15.77 4.88
C GLU A 212 -1.70 -15.02 6.17
N ILE A 213 -2.58 -14.11 6.60
CA ILE A 213 -2.48 -13.35 7.85
C ILE A 213 -3.77 -13.40 8.66
#